data_AF-A0A9N9HGN9-F1
#
_entry.id   AF-A0A9N9HGN9-F1
#
_cell.length_a   1.000
_cell.length_b   1.000
_cell.length_c   1.000
_cell.angle_alpha   90.00
_cell.angle_beta   90.00
_cell.angle_gamma   90.00
#
_symmetry.space_group_name_H-M   'P 1'
#
loop_
_entity.id
_entity.type
_entity.pdbx_description
1 polymer ?
#
loop_
_entity_poly.entity_id
_entity_poly.type
_entity_poly.pdbx_seq_one_letter_code
_entity_poly.pdbx_strand_id
1 'polypeptide(L)'
;QEQFPCLKLTEKDSAKSIPWEEGEDVIVNGVSAKWGDSFRVLESVQGDRFLSIHQAKYDYNSPTFTLKDLLNEHIKNCESSAFNTTKQLFDKLADYRHITIVFTTQPFYEIVPYDNCFIISCNNFEQYFGPVFSSRATFALTKNINPNFSELQRMVECLPGVGDVTAENIITNRPYKSKDDFFKKHNRAKRGNEKHEHENSEKKLKLDFYPFNVYS
;
A
#
# COMPACT_ATOMS: atom_id res chain seq x y z
N GLN A 1 8.69 -22.99 -10.48
CA GLN A 1 7.81 -21.82 -10.60
C GLN A 1 8.60 -20.74 -11.32
N GLU A 2 8.09 -20.22 -12.42
CA GLU A 2 8.75 -19.19 -13.21
C GLU A 2 8.73 -17.87 -12.42
N GLN A 3 9.85 -17.14 -12.41
CA GLN A 3 9.97 -15.83 -11.77
C GLN A 3 10.58 -14.86 -12.76
N PHE A 4 10.00 -13.66 -12.82
CA PHE A 4 10.55 -12.59 -13.65
C PHE A 4 11.79 -11.99 -12.97
N PRO A 5 12.86 -11.63 -13.70
CA PRO A 5 12.98 -11.59 -15.16
C PRO A 5 13.17 -12.95 -15.83
N CYS A 6 12.35 -13.26 -16.83
CA CYS A 6 12.48 -14.45 -17.67
C CYS A 6 11.90 -14.22 -19.07
N LEU A 7 12.32 -15.02 -20.05
CA LEU A 7 11.84 -14.90 -21.44
C LEU A 7 10.40 -15.39 -21.63
N LYS A 8 10.02 -16.43 -20.88
CA LYS A 8 8.72 -17.07 -20.97
C LYS A 8 8.08 -17.08 -19.58
N LEU A 9 6.86 -16.55 -19.54
CA LEU A 9 5.97 -16.63 -18.40
C LEU A 9 4.74 -17.44 -18.80
N THR A 10 4.23 -18.25 -17.88
CA THR A 10 3.04 -19.05 -18.08
C THR A 10 2.03 -18.87 -16.96
N GLU A 11 0.75 -18.96 -17.30
CA GLU A 11 -0.33 -19.00 -16.33
C GLU A 11 -0.17 -20.23 -15.43
N LYS A 12 -0.34 -20.03 -14.12
CA LYS A 12 -0.12 -21.07 -13.11
C LYS A 12 -1.01 -22.30 -13.33
N ASP A 13 -2.26 -22.09 -13.73
CA ASP A 13 -3.28 -23.17 -13.78
C ASP A 13 -3.41 -23.80 -15.17
N SER A 14 -3.11 -23.06 -16.23
CA SER A 14 -3.33 -23.49 -17.61
C SER A 14 -2.03 -23.78 -18.39
N ALA A 15 -0.88 -23.37 -17.83
CA ALA A 15 0.43 -23.37 -18.50
C ALA A 15 0.46 -22.61 -19.85
N LYS A 16 -0.56 -21.81 -20.15
CA LYS A 16 -0.59 -20.94 -21.33
C LYS A 16 0.47 -19.86 -21.21
N SER A 17 1.13 -19.56 -22.32
CA SER A 17 2.11 -18.48 -22.37
C SER A 17 1.42 -17.13 -22.15
N ILE A 18 2.02 -16.29 -21.30
CA ILE A 18 1.54 -14.93 -21.05
C ILE A 18 2.34 -13.97 -21.93
N PRO A 19 1.70 -13.23 -22.86
CA PRO A 19 2.35 -12.23 -23.69
C PRO A 19 2.52 -10.90 -22.92
N TRP A 20 3.26 -10.94 -21.82
CA TRP A 20 3.42 -9.82 -20.87
C TRP A 20 3.90 -8.51 -21.52
N GLU A 21 4.53 -8.60 -22.68
CA GLU A 21 5.02 -7.47 -23.47
C GLU A 21 3.91 -6.59 -24.06
N GLU A 22 2.74 -7.17 -24.31
CA GLU A 22 1.57 -6.46 -24.82
C GLU A 22 1.02 -5.48 -23.78
N GLY A 23 1.40 -5.65 -22.50
CA GLY A 23 1.00 -4.75 -21.42
C GLY A 23 -0.47 -4.89 -21.01
N GLU A 24 -1.19 -5.89 -21.51
CA GLU A 24 -2.60 -6.13 -21.14
C GLU A 24 -2.73 -6.75 -19.74
N ASP A 25 -1.69 -7.45 -19.28
CA ASP A 25 -1.70 -8.16 -18.00
C ASP A 25 -0.85 -7.46 -16.93
N VAL A 26 -1.31 -7.56 -15.68
CA VAL A 26 -0.47 -7.32 -14.50
C VAL A 26 0.08 -8.66 -14.05
N ILE A 27 1.40 -8.79 -14.10
CA ILE A 27 2.09 -10.03 -13.72
C ILE A 27 2.45 -9.96 -12.25
N VAL A 28 2.01 -10.96 -11.47
CA VAL A 28 2.42 -11.13 -10.07
C VAL A 28 3.55 -12.14 -10.00
N ASN A 29 4.68 -11.71 -9.44
CA ASN A 29 5.87 -12.53 -9.34
C ASN A 29 5.78 -13.51 -8.15
N GLY A 30 6.59 -14.56 -8.21
CA GLY A 30 6.67 -15.52 -7.12
C GLY A 30 7.30 -14.91 -5.87
N VAL A 31 6.88 -15.39 -4.69
CA VAL A 31 7.51 -15.05 -3.41
C VAL A 31 9.02 -15.28 -3.48
N SER A 32 9.80 -14.37 -2.89
CA SER A 32 11.27 -14.39 -2.87
C SER A 32 11.97 -14.08 -4.20
N ALA A 33 11.23 -13.61 -5.22
CA ALA A 33 11.86 -13.11 -6.43
C ALA A 33 12.85 -11.96 -6.12
N LYS A 34 13.94 -11.90 -6.89
CA LYS A 34 14.94 -10.83 -6.77
C LYS A 34 14.53 -9.54 -7.49
N TRP A 35 13.28 -9.44 -7.92
CA TRP A 35 12.74 -8.36 -8.74
C TRP A 35 11.34 -7.98 -8.22
N GLY A 36 10.66 -7.02 -8.86
CA GLY A 36 9.28 -6.61 -8.59
C GLY A 36 8.35 -7.72 -8.08
N ASP A 37 7.55 -7.41 -7.06
CA ASP A 37 6.47 -8.30 -6.59
C ASP A 37 5.38 -8.41 -7.66
N SER A 38 5.18 -7.35 -8.44
CA SER A 38 4.39 -7.39 -9.66
C SER A 38 4.86 -6.34 -10.67
N PHE A 39 4.43 -6.46 -11.91
CA PHE A 39 4.69 -5.44 -12.92
C PHE A 39 3.67 -5.43 -14.05
N ARG A 40 3.73 -4.35 -14.84
CA ARG A 40 3.02 -4.21 -16.11
C ARG A 40 3.89 -3.44 -17.10
N VAL A 41 3.81 -3.79 -18.38
CA VAL A 41 4.39 -2.99 -19.46
C VAL A 41 3.47 -1.82 -19.78
N LEU A 42 4.03 -0.62 -19.87
CA LEU A 42 3.33 0.58 -20.32
C LEU A 42 4.03 1.11 -21.58
N GLU A 43 3.24 1.74 -22.45
CA GLU A 43 3.75 2.43 -23.64
C GLU A 43 3.25 3.88 -23.62
N SER A 44 4.15 4.83 -23.88
CA SER A 44 3.76 6.24 -24.05
C SER A 44 3.15 6.46 -25.43
N VAL A 45 2.52 7.63 -25.61
CA VAL A 45 2.04 8.07 -26.94
C VAL A 45 3.20 8.22 -27.93
N GLN A 46 4.43 8.44 -27.47
CA GLN A 46 5.63 8.50 -28.31
C GLN A 46 6.23 7.12 -28.63
N GLY A 47 5.70 6.03 -28.08
CA GLY A 47 6.22 4.66 -28.28
C GLY A 47 7.30 4.25 -27.27
N ASP A 48 7.67 5.11 -26.32
CA ASP A 48 8.58 4.71 -25.24
C ASP A 48 7.94 3.61 -24.38
N ARG A 49 8.70 2.55 -24.09
CA ARG A 49 8.23 1.41 -23.29
C ARG A 49 8.78 1.47 -21.87
N PHE A 50 7.91 1.17 -20.91
CA PHE A 50 8.23 1.20 -19.49
C PHE A 50 7.87 -0.11 -18.84
N LEU A 51 8.70 -0.55 -17.89
CA LEU A 51 8.30 -1.54 -16.91
C LEU A 51 7.82 -0.78 -15.68
N SER A 52 6.51 -0.80 -15.43
CA SER A 52 5.92 -0.32 -14.18
C SER A 52 6.04 -1.44 -13.15
N ILE A 53 7.06 -1.34 -12.29
CA ILE A 53 7.46 -2.38 -11.33
C ILE A 53 6.91 -2.01 -9.96
N HIS A 54 6.06 -2.86 -9.40
CA HIS A 54 5.39 -2.60 -8.13
C HIS A 54 6.04 -3.43 -7.02
N GLN A 55 6.36 -2.75 -5.91
CA GLN A 55 7.02 -3.31 -4.74
C GLN A 55 6.13 -3.10 -3.51
N ALA A 56 5.74 -4.17 -2.83
CA ALA A 56 4.89 -4.13 -1.65
C ALA A 56 5.74 -4.24 -0.37
N LYS A 57 5.87 -3.13 0.35
CA LYS A 57 6.67 -3.02 1.59
C LYS A 57 5.79 -2.75 2.80
N TYR A 58 5.13 -3.81 3.26
CA TYR A 58 4.27 -3.78 4.44
C TYR A 58 5.06 -4.15 5.69
N ASP A 59 5.86 -3.21 6.19
CA ASP A 59 6.51 -3.32 7.50
C ASP A 59 5.72 -2.53 8.55
N TYR A 60 5.46 -3.17 9.69
CA TYR A 60 4.75 -2.62 10.84
C TYR A 60 5.67 -2.29 12.02
N ASN A 61 6.95 -2.66 11.92
CA ASN A 61 7.92 -2.57 13.01
C ASN A 61 8.85 -1.37 12.84
N SER A 62 9.14 -0.95 11.61
CA SER A 62 9.95 0.24 11.35
C SER A 62 9.10 1.53 11.32
N PRO A 63 9.55 2.64 11.92
CA PRO A 63 8.75 3.86 12.07
C PRO A 63 8.51 4.62 10.76
N THR A 64 9.42 4.53 9.78
CA THR A 64 9.38 5.28 8.53
C THR A 64 10.05 4.51 7.40
N PHE A 65 9.54 4.63 6.18
CA PHE A 65 10.26 4.20 4.97
C PHE A 65 11.17 5.32 4.49
N THR A 66 12.38 5.02 4.03
CA THR A 66 13.36 6.05 3.64
C THR A 66 13.60 6.10 2.13
N LEU A 67 14.15 7.22 1.66
CA LEU A 67 14.58 7.34 0.25
C LEU A 67 15.64 6.29 -0.09
N LYS A 68 16.51 5.95 0.86
CA LYS A 68 17.50 4.88 0.69
C LYS A 68 16.82 3.54 0.43
N ASP A 69 15.76 3.20 1.17
CA ASP A 69 15.03 1.95 0.98
C ASP A 69 14.39 1.89 -0.42
N LEU A 70 13.78 3.00 -0.86
CA LEU A 70 13.22 3.14 -2.20
C LEU A 70 14.28 2.91 -3.29
N LEU A 71 15.43 3.58 -3.16
CA LEU A 71 16.52 3.46 -4.12
C LEU A 71 17.14 2.07 -4.15
N ASN A 72 17.28 1.42 -2.99
CA ASN A 72 17.78 0.05 -2.91
C ASN A 72 16.88 -0.91 -3.70
N GLU A 73 15.55 -0.78 -3.58
CA GLU A 73 14.62 -1.58 -4.36
C GLU A 73 14.69 -1.28 -5.86
N HIS A 74 14.80 -0.01 -6.23
CA HIS A 74 14.97 0.38 -7.63
C HIS A 74 16.27 -0.20 -8.24
N ILE A 75 17.39 -0.05 -7.54
CA ILE A 75 18.70 -0.61 -7.96
C ILE A 75 18.60 -2.12 -8.11
N LYS A 76 18.01 -2.82 -7.14
CA LYS A 76 17.82 -4.27 -7.18
C LYS A 76 16.99 -4.71 -8.40
N ASN A 77 15.96 -3.97 -8.79
CA ASN A 77 15.15 -4.25 -9.98
C ASN A 77 15.98 -4.06 -11.27
N CYS A 78 16.76 -2.99 -11.35
CA CYS A 78 17.64 -2.71 -12.49
C CYS A 78 18.74 -3.77 -12.61
N GLU A 79 19.45 -4.06 -11.53
CA GLU A 79 20.51 -5.08 -11.49
C GLU A 79 20.00 -6.47 -11.84
N SER A 80 18.82 -6.85 -11.33
CA SER A 80 18.23 -8.15 -11.66
C SER A 80 17.82 -8.26 -13.12
N SER A 81 17.50 -7.15 -13.78
CA SER A 81 17.26 -7.11 -15.22
C SER A 81 18.56 -7.17 -16.03
N ALA A 82 19.64 -6.57 -15.50
CA ALA A 82 20.92 -6.42 -16.18
C ALA A 82 21.86 -7.64 -16.04
N PHE A 83 21.98 -8.20 -14.84
CA PHE A 83 23.06 -9.16 -14.51
C PHE A 83 22.57 -10.59 -14.26
N ASN A 84 21.27 -10.78 -13.98
CA ASN A 84 20.69 -12.10 -13.69
C ASN A 84 19.96 -12.69 -14.90
N THR A 85 20.29 -12.26 -16.11
CA THR A 85 19.56 -12.60 -17.34
C THR A 85 20.50 -13.14 -18.43
N THR A 86 19.95 -13.92 -19.36
CA THR A 86 20.67 -14.30 -20.59
C THR A 86 20.87 -13.07 -21.46
N LYS A 87 21.89 -13.06 -22.34
CA LYS A 87 22.13 -11.94 -23.27
C LYS A 87 20.86 -11.52 -24.05
N GLN A 88 20.10 -12.50 -24.54
CA GLN A 88 18.85 -12.25 -25.26
C GLN A 88 17.80 -11.51 -24.40
N LEU A 89 17.67 -11.89 -23.13
CA LEU A 89 16.73 -11.24 -22.21
C LEU A 89 17.25 -9.87 -21.78
N PHE A 90 18.56 -9.72 -21.59
CA PHE A 90 19.20 -8.43 -21.33
C PHE A 90 18.92 -7.45 -22.47
N ASP A 91 19.25 -7.82 -23.71
CA ASP A 91 19.06 -6.97 -24.89
C ASP A 91 17.60 -6.52 -25.00
N LYS A 92 16.67 -7.44 -24.72
CA LYS A 92 15.23 -7.17 -24.69
C LYS A 92 14.81 -6.21 -23.58
N LEU A 93 15.31 -6.38 -22.35
CA LEU A 93 14.94 -5.53 -21.22
C LEU A 93 15.60 -4.15 -21.27
N ALA A 94 16.71 -4.01 -21.99
CA ALA A 94 17.39 -2.73 -22.20
C ALA A 94 16.53 -1.73 -22.99
N ASP A 95 15.57 -2.21 -23.79
CA ASP A 95 14.62 -1.38 -24.54
C ASP A 95 13.53 -0.76 -23.66
N TYR A 96 13.45 -1.14 -22.37
CA TYR A 96 12.44 -0.66 -21.44
C TYR A 96 13.06 0.24 -20.38
N ARG A 97 12.36 1.33 -20.04
CA ARG A 97 12.69 2.14 -18.87
C ARG A 97 12.02 1.55 -17.61
N HIS A 98 12.82 1.23 -16.60
CA HIS A 98 12.33 0.73 -15.32
C HIS A 98 11.77 1.88 -14.48
N ILE A 99 10.50 1.79 -14.11
CA ILE A 99 9.84 2.66 -13.14
C ILE A 99 9.50 1.81 -11.93
N THR A 100 10.05 2.16 -10.76
CA THR A 100 9.74 1.46 -9.50
C THR A 100 8.71 2.25 -8.71
N ILE A 101 7.60 1.60 -8.37
CA ILE A 101 6.52 2.13 -7.53
C ILE A 101 6.48 1.30 -6.25
N VAL A 102 6.81 1.92 -5.11
CA VAL A 102 6.73 1.27 -3.80
C VAL A 102 5.41 1.62 -3.14
N PHE A 103 4.69 0.60 -2.70
CA PHE A 103 3.53 0.71 -1.82
C PHE A 103 3.95 0.34 -0.40
N THR A 104 3.71 1.21 0.57
CA THR A 104 4.10 0.96 1.97
C THR A 104 3.07 1.45 2.98
N THR A 105 3.00 0.75 4.10
CA THR A 105 2.23 1.14 5.29
C THR A 105 2.94 2.15 6.17
N GLN A 106 4.25 2.30 5.98
CA GLN A 106 5.03 3.25 6.75
C GLN A 106 4.88 4.65 6.16
N PRO A 107 4.93 5.70 6.98
CA PRO A 107 4.95 7.06 6.45
C PRO A 107 6.29 7.35 5.75
N PHE A 108 6.23 8.27 4.79
CA PHE A 108 7.38 8.75 4.02
C PHE A 108 7.35 10.29 3.96
N TYR A 109 8.46 10.94 4.27
CA TYR A 109 8.52 12.41 4.41
C TYR A 109 9.61 13.06 3.56
N GLU A 110 10.46 12.26 2.91
CA GLU A 110 11.55 12.76 2.08
C GLU A 110 11.04 13.20 0.70
N ILE A 111 11.88 13.91 -0.07
CA ILE A 111 11.59 14.26 -1.46
C ILE A 111 12.23 13.21 -2.35
N VAL A 112 11.48 12.71 -3.35
CA VAL A 112 12.02 11.81 -4.38
C VAL A 112 12.44 12.65 -5.59
N PRO A 113 13.74 12.82 -5.87
CA PRO A 113 14.21 13.68 -6.97
C PRO A 113 14.30 12.94 -8.32
N TYR A 114 13.81 11.71 -8.42
CA TYR A 114 14.00 10.85 -9.59
C TYR A 114 12.67 10.50 -10.25
N ASP A 115 12.57 10.71 -11.56
CA ASP A 115 11.34 10.48 -12.35
C ASP A 115 10.98 9.00 -12.53
N ASN A 116 11.85 8.09 -12.13
CA ASN A 116 11.68 6.65 -12.26
C ASN A 116 11.40 5.93 -10.93
N CYS A 117 11.28 6.68 -9.84
CA CYS A 117 10.96 6.15 -8.53
C CYS A 117 9.73 6.87 -7.96
N PHE A 118 8.72 6.10 -7.57
CA PHE A 118 7.50 6.62 -6.97
C PHE A 118 7.23 5.89 -5.66
N ILE A 119 6.65 6.60 -4.71
CA ILE A 119 6.27 6.05 -3.41
C ILE A 119 4.85 6.45 -3.05
N ILE A 120 4.09 5.42 -2.70
CA ILE A 120 2.73 5.49 -2.20
C ILE A 120 2.77 4.96 -0.77
N SER A 121 2.79 5.87 0.19
CA SER A 121 2.92 5.66 1.63
C SER A 121 1.65 6.07 2.36
N CYS A 122 1.41 5.54 3.56
CA CYS A 122 0.17 5.77 4.31
C CYS A 122 -0.21 7.26 4.50
N ASN A 123 0.77 8.16 4.51
CA ASN A 123 0.57 9.60 4.64
C ASN A 123 0.43 10.37 3.31
N ASN A 124 0.56 9.71 2.15
CA ASN A 124 0.34 10.33 0.83
C ASN A 124 -0.69 9.56 -0.06
N PHE A 125 -1.25 8.43 0.41
CA PHE A 125 -2.25 7.64 -0.32
C PHE A 125 -3.39 8.50 -0.88
N GLU A 126 -3.91 9.46 -0.12
CA GLU A 126 -5.01 10.36 -0.52
C GLU A 126 -4.70 11.12 -1.82
N GLN A 127 -3.45 11.53 -2.02
CA GLN A 127 -3.03 12.25 -3.23
C GLN A 127 -3.25 11.42 -4.50
N TYR A 128 -3.13 10.09 -4.43
CA TYR A 128 -3.16 9.21 -5.59
C TYR A 128 -4.52 8.55 -5.83
N PHE A 129 -5.24 8.20 -4.76
CA PHE A 129 -6.49 7.43 -4.86
C PHE A 129 -7.72 8.18 -4.36
N GLY A 130 -7.55 9.42 -3.89
CA GLY A 130 -8.60 10.21 -3.28
C GLY A 130 -8.94 9.74 -1.86
N PRO A 131 -9.71 10.55 -1.11
CA PRO A 131 -9.93 10.35 0.32
C PRO A 131 -10.65 9.04 0.66
N VAL A 132 -11.61 8.62 -0.18
CA VAL A 132 -12.45 7.45 0.09
C VAL A 132 -11.68 6.15 -0.03
N PHE A 133 -10.88 5.97 -1.09
CA PHE A 133 -10.08 4.75 -1.25
C PHE A 133 -8.95 4.72 -0.23
N SER A 134 -8.25 5.85 -0.05
CA SER A 134 -7.10 5.97 0.83
C SER A 134 -7.44 5.66 2.27
N SER A 135 -8.63 6.06 2.72
CA SER A 135 -9.21 5.55 3.96
C SER A 135 -9.19 4.04 4.09
N ARG A 136 -9.81 3.37 3.11
CA ARG A 136 -10.14 1.96 3.19
C ARG A 136 -8.85 1.17 3.12
N ALA A 137 -7.92 1.62 2.27
CA ALA A 137 -6.56 1.10 2.20
C ALA A 137 -5.82 1.28 3.54
N THR A 138 -5.75 2.50 4.08
CA THR A 138 -5.10 2.75 5.37
C THR A 138 -5.74 1.93 6.50
N PHE A 139 -7.06 1.83 6.55
CA PHE A 139 -7.80 1.02 7.52
C PHE A 139 -7.54 -0.48 7.39
N ALA A 140 -7.54 -1.00 6.16
CA ALA A 140 -7.25 -2.40 5.87
C ALA A 140 -5.80 -2.75 6.23
N LEU A 141 -4.87 -1.84 5.93
CA LEU A 141 -3.44 -2.05 6.09
C LEU A 141 -2.97 -1.84 7.54
N THR A 142 -3.28 -0.71 8.17
CA THR A 142 -2.81 -0.37 9.52
C THR A 142 -3.50 -1.16 10.63
N LYS A 143 -4.56 -1.90 10.29
CA LYS A 143 -5.47 -2.54 11.23
C LYS A 143 -6.09 -1.59 12.28
N ASN A 144 -6.01 -0.27 12.09
CA ASN A 144 -6.66 0.72 12.96
C ASN A 144 -8.18 0.52 13.05
N ILE A 145 -8.84 1.16 14.02
CA ILE A 145 -10.29 1.06 14.19
C ILE A 145 -10.94 2.34 13.68
N ASN A 146 -11.80 2.23 12.66
CA ASN A 146 -12.58 3.36 12.16
C ASN A 146 -14.05 3.21 12.56
N PRO A 147 -14.65 4.18 13.29
CA PRO A 147 -16.00 4.05 13.83
C PRO A 147 -17.09 3.99 12.76
N ASN A 148 -16.81 4.40 11.51
CA ASN A 148 -17.72 4.27 10.37
C ASN A 148 -17.62 2.91 9.65
N PHE A 149 -16.47 2.23 9.72
CA PHE A 149 -16.18 1.06 8.86
C PHE A 149 -15.82 -0.21 9.62
N SER A 150 -15.47 -0.14 10.90
CA SER A 150 -15.06 -1.32 11.68
C SER A 150 -16.24 -2.24 12.01
N GLU A 151 -16.01 -3.54 11.89
CA GLU A 151 -16.98 -4.54 12.33
C GLU A 151 -17.09 -4.59 13.86
N LEU A 152 -18.23 -5.05 14.36
CA LEU A 152 -18.55 -5.13 15.79
C LEU A 152 -17.45 -5.86 16.57
N GLN A 153 -17.15 -7.08 16.17
CA GLN A 153 -16.18 -7.95 16.83
C GLN A 153 -14.80 -7.29 16.94
N ARG A 154 -14.36 -6.64 15.85
CA ARG A 154 -13.07 -5.96 15.81
C ARG A 154 -13.00 -4.78 16.77
N MET A 155 -14.09 -4.02 16.93
CA MET A 155 -14.13 -2.93 17.91
C MET A 155 -14.04 -3.47 19.35
N VAL A 156 -14.74 -4.57 19.64
CA VAL A 156 -14.75 -5.20 20.98
C VAL A 156 -13.37 -5.79 21.33
N GLU A 157 -12.72 -6.44 20.38
CA GLU A 157 -11.41 -7.05 20.60
C GLU A 157 -10.27 -6.02 20.70
N CYS A 158 -10.34 -4.93 19.95
CA CYS A 158 -9.22 -4.01 19.77
C CYS A 158 -9.30 -2.71 20.58
N LEU A 159 -10.49 -2.28 21.05
CA LEU A 159 -10.65 -1.04 21.81
C LEU A 159 -10.86 -1.34 23.31
N PRO A 160 -9.88 -1.03 24.18
CA PRO A 160 -10.03 -1.21 25.61
C PRO A 160 -11.24 -0.46 26.17
N GLY A 161 -12.11 -1.15 26.90
CA GLY A 161 -13.32 -0.58 27.50
C GLY A 161 -14.52 -0.44 26.55
N VAL A 162 -14.42 -0.94 25.32
CA VAL A 162 -15.55 -1.10 24.39
C VAL A 162 -16.02 -2.56 24.43
N GLY A 163 -17.20 -2.80 24.99
CA GLY A 163 -17.90 -4.09 24.90
C GLY A 163 -18.99 -4.07 23.83
N ASP A 164 -19.69 -5.19 23.64
CA ASP A 164 -20.70 -5.40 22.59
C ASP A 164 -21.73 -4.26 22.53
N VAL A 165 -22.31 -3.89 23.68
CA VAL A 165 -23.32 -2.82 23.78
C VAL A 165 -22.79 -1.48 23.27
N THR A 166 -21.54 -1.13 23.60
CA THR A 166 -20.92 0.11 23.15
C THR A 166 -20.61 0.05 21.65
N ALA A 167 -20.13 -1.10 21.16
CA ALA A 167 -19.85 -1.33 19.74
C ALA A 167 -21.11 -1.27 18.87
N GLU A 168 -22.22 -1.90 19.30
CA GLU A 168 -23.53 -1.84 18.64
C GLU A 168 -24.08 -0.41 18.59
N ASN A 169 -23.92 0.34 19.68
CA ASN A 169 -24.32 1.74 19.72
C ASN A 169 -23.49 2.59 18.75
N ILE A 170 -22.19 2.31 18.59
CA ILE A 170 -21.34 2.95 17.59
C ILE A 170 -21.84 2.61 16.16
N ILE A 171 -22.19 1.36 15.88
CA ILE A 171 -22.68 0.93 14.56
C ILE A 171 -24.01 1.61 14.22
N THR A 172 -24.96 1.60 15.15
CA THR A 172 -26.31 2.13 14.94
C THR A 172 -26.32 3.64 14.65
N ASN A 173 -25.31 4.38 15.13
CA ASN A 173 -25.24 5.83 14.98
C ASN A 173 -24.38 6.33 13.80
N ARG A 174 -23.91 5.41 12.94
CA ARG A 174 -23.20 5.74 11.69
C ARG A 174 -24.14 6.45 10.69
N PRO A 175 -23.61 7.30 9.79
CA PRO A 175 -22.22 7.73 9.72
C PRO A 175 -21.91 8.87 10.71
N TYR A 176 -20.64 8.97 11.10
CA TYR A 176 -20.06 10.13 11.76
C TYR A 176 -19.43 11.05 10.72
N LYS A 177 -19.71 12.35 10.79
CA LYS A 177 -19.20 13.36 9.86
C LYS A 177 -17.89 14.02 10.31
N SER A 178 -17.55 13.89 11.58
CA SER A 178 -16.31 14.41 12.15
C SER A 178 -16.03 13.75 13.49
N LYS A 179 -14.83 13.99 14.04
CA LYS A 179 -14.44 13.56 15.38
C LYS A 179 -15.39 14.18 16.41
N ASP A 180 -15.76 15.45 16.21
CA ASP A 180 -16.73 16.13 17.06
C ASP A 180 -18.14 15.56 16.94
N ASP A 181 -18.61 15.17 15.75
CA ASP A 181 -19.90 14.50 15.56
C ASP A 181 -19.95 13.16 16.32
N PHE A 182 -18.86 12.39 16.28
CA PHE A 182 -18.73 11.16 17.07
C PHE A 182 -18.85 11.44 18.57
N PHE A 183 -18.07 12.36 19.13
CA PHE A 183 -18.11 12.66 20.56
C PHE A 183 -19.42 13.32 21.00
N LYS A 184 -20.12 14.03 20.11
CA LYS A 184 -21.44 14.59 20.38
C LYS A 184 -22.50 13.49 20.54
N LYS A 185 -22.46 12.47 19.68
CA LYS A 185 -23.35 11.30 19.75
C LYS A 185 -22.99 10.36 20.91
N HIS A 186 -21.70 10.31 21.29
CA HIS A 186 -21.18 9.45 22.36
C HIS A 186 -20.54 10.28 23.47
N ASN A 187 -21.34 11.09 24.17
CA ASN A 187 -20.89 12.03 25.21
C ASN A 187 -20.11 11.39 26.38
N ARG A 188 -20.25 10.08 26.60
CA ARG A 188 -19.51 9.30 27.60
C ARG A 188 -18.12 8.84 27.12
N ALA A 189 -17.84 8.93 25.82
CA ALA A 189 -16.54 8.58 25.26
C ALA A 189 -15.49 9.62 25.66
N LYS A 190 -14.35 9.17 26.18
CA LYS A 190 -13.25 10.06 26.57
C LYS A 190 -12.45 10.49 25.34
N ARG A 191 -12.18 11.79 25.20
CA ARG A 191 -11.19 12.31 24.24
C ARG A 191 -9.80 11.97 24.79
N GLY A 192 -9.00 11.20 24.08
CA GLY A 192 -7.59 11.02 24.42
C GLY A 192 -6.83 12.34 24.30
N ASN A 193 -5.99 12.69 25.27
CA ASN A 193 -5.09 13.84 25.17
C ASN A 193 -3.89 13.46 24.28
N GLU A 194 -3.72 14.14 23.15
CA GLU A 194 -2.66 13.91 22.14
C GLU A 194 -1.24 14.30 22.64
N LYS A 195 -1.08 14.74 23.90
CA LYS A 195 0.16 15.35 24.41
C LYS A 195 1.26 14.37 24.87
N HIS A 196 1.03 13.06 24.84
CA HIS A 196 2.00 12.05 25.28
C HIS A 196 2.11 10.86 24.31
N GLU A 197 2.20 11.12 23.01
CA GLU A 197 2.34 10.05 21.99
C GLU A 197 3.79 9.58 21.78
N HIS A 198 4.78 10.19 22.45
CA HIS A 198 6.20 9.87 22.26
C HIS A 198 6.80 8.83 23.22
N GLU A 199 6.11 8.43 24.30
CA GLU A 199 6.76 7.68 25.41
C GLU A 199 6.19 6.30 25.73
N ASN A 200 5.23 5.75 24.96
CA ASN A 200 4.81 4.37 25.19
C ASN A 200 4.42 3.65 23.89
N SER A 201 5.35 2.84 23.38
CA SER A 201 5.23 2.03 22.16
C SER A 201 4.42 0.74 22.35
N GLU A 202 3.79 0.53 23.50
CA GLU A 202 2.79 -0.54 23.64
C GLU A 202 1.53 -0.13 22.89
N LYS A 203 1.41 -0.71 21.68
CA LYS A 203 0.34 -0.59 20.68
C LYS A 203 -1.07 -0.43 21.29
N LYS A 204 -1.47 0.78 21.64
CA LYS A 204 -2.90 1.11 21.79
C LYS A 204 -3.44 1.44 20.40
N LEU A 205 -4.27 0.55 19.86
CA LEU A 205 -5.02 0.80 18.65
C LEU A 205 -5.83 2.11 18.80
N LYS A 206 -5.57 3.07 17.92
CA LYS A 206 -6.22 4.38 17.90
C LYS A 206 -7.48 4.33 17.06
N LEU A 207 -8.49 5.11 17.46
CA LEU A 207 -9.64 5.39 16.60
C LEU A 207 -9.17 6.26 15.42
N ASP A 208 -9.15 5.67 14.24
CA ASP A 208 -8.97 6.38 12.98
C ASP A 208 -10.32 6.93 12.53
N PHE A 209 -10.43 8.22 12.72
CA PHE A 209 -11.61 9.00 12.45
C PHE A 209 -11.68 9.40 10.96
N TYR A 210 -10.60 9.25 10.20
CA TYR A 210 -10.57 9.68 8.82
C TYR A 210 -10.92 8.54 7.85
N PRO A 211 -11.63 8.85 6.76
CA PRO A 211 -12.41 10.00 6.42
C PRO A 211 -13.80 9.82 7.00
N PHE A 212 -14.38 10.95 7.33
CA PHE A 212 -15.78 11.03 7.70
C PHE A 212 -16.68 11.35 6.52
N ASN A 213 -16.10 11.72 5.38
CA ASN A 213 -16.85 12.01 4.18
C ASN A 213 -17.23 10.71 3.47
N VAL A 214 -18.48 10.31 3.65
CA VAL A 214 -19.15 9.28 2.85
C VAL A 214 -20.04 9.91 1.77
N TYR A 215 -19.81 11.18 1.41
CA TYR A 215 -20.54 11.82 0.33
C TYR A 215 -19.96 11.38 -1.02
N SER A 216 -20.65 10.41 -1.63
CA SER A 216 -20.85 10.30 -3.07
C SER A 216 -22.34 10.47 -3.34
#